data_AF-A0A821EZP5-F1
#
_entry.id   AF-A0A821EZP5-F1
#
_cell.length_a   1.000
_cell.length_b   1.000
_cell.length_c   1.000
_cell.angle_alpha   90.00
_cell.angle_beta   90.00
_cell.angle_gamma   90.00
#
_symmetry.space_group_name_H-M   'P 1'
#
loop_
_entity.id
_entity.type
_entity.pdbx_description
1 polymer ?
#
loop_
_entity_poly.entity_id
_entity_poly.type
_entity_poly.pdbx_seq_one_letter_code
_entity_poly.pdbx_strand_id
1 'polypeptide(L)'
;YRLEGISISNRDDEQLSLISKLKLFLPIIDAVGLSTQIISNQSLTKWFQSLEKLIKYSLAKLIFELLDKKVNEQLTEILFKKTLINSKEKDYPLQVILIVEHILFSLILEKQIKKQTKLFIRNMKFKIEDQLNALIKNRIKQQNCLIIQRLYFRDILSKLIEIENDLTLNSYEWLSLIKYEIDQNSRTENKIHFVQFSNRIHYNFEFIEPSSTFIISPMMERTLFQLTQAICAYRIGVVHAPSQYGRSAVIQTLAQLCGSNCISLLCNSSTSVNQIENFHQGLVVSHSWCLFKDIQQLSIGI
;
A
#
# COMPACT_ATOMS: atom_id res chain seq x y z
N TYR A 1 -1.23 21.04 12.38
CA TYR A 1 -1.06 19.62 12.04
C TYR A 1 -0.52 19.52 10.63
N ARG A 2 0.72 19.05 10.44
CA ARG A 2 1.28 18.77 9.11
C ARG A 2 1.10 17.28 8.84
N LEU A 3 -0.01 16.92 8.20
CA LEU A 3 -0.02 15.71 7.38
C LEU A 3 0.80 16.09 6.15
N GLU A 4 1.84 15.31 5.80
CA GLU A 4 2.72 15.66 4.68
C GLU A 4 1.88 15.83 3.40
N GLY A 5 1.89 17.06 2.86
CA GLY A 5 1.06 17.41 1.70
C GLY A 5 -0.35 17.92 1.99
N ILE A 6 -0.71 18.21 3.25
CA ILE A 6 -1.91 18.94 3.67
C ILE A 6 -1.49 20.09 4.59
N SER A 7 -1.66 21.34 4.15
CA SER A 7 -1.59 22.50 5.06
C SER A 7 -2.99 22.99 5.41
N ILE A 8 -3.17 23.27 6.70
CA ILE A 8 -4.40 23.83 7.27
C ILE A 8 -4.05 25.23 7.73
N SER A 9 -4.72 26.25 7.18
CA SER A 9 -4.65 27.61 7.70
C SER A 9 -6.04 28.01 8.17
N ASN A 10 -6.11 28.56 9.37
CA ASN A 10 -7.31 29.20 9.91
C ASN A 10 -7.14 30.68 9.64
N ARG A 11 -7.90 31.22 8.69
CA ARG A 11 -8.01 32.67 8.48
C ARG A 11 -9.39 33.05 9.00
N ASP A 12 -9.42 33.79 10.09
CA ASP A 12 -10.59 34.40 10.71
C ASP A 12 -11.74 33.41 11.00
N ASP A 13 -11.62 32.75 12.16
CA ASP A 13 -12.62 32.01 12.96
C ASP A 13 -13.64 31.04 12.35
N GLU A 14 -13.73 30.83 11.03
CA GLU A 14 -14.68 29.85 10.45
C GLU A 14 -14.21 29.20 9.13
N GLN A 15 -12.97 29.48 8.68
CA GLN A 15 -12.49 28.98 7.38
C GLN A 15 -11.23 28.13 7.50
N LEU A 16 -11.41 26.81 7.38
CA LEU A 16 -10.32 25.84 7.20
C LEU A 16 -9.93 25.78 5.72
N SER A 17 -8.71 26.16 5.36
CA SER A 17 -8.21 25.96 3.99
C SER A 17 -7.37 24.67 3.92
N LEU A 18 -7.61 23.81 2.94
CA LEU A 18 -6.80 22.61 2.68
C LEU A 18 -5.89 22.83 1.46
N ILE A 19 -4.61 22.46 1.53
CA ILE A 19 -3.76 22.34 0.34
C ILE A 19 -3.32 20.90 0.23
N SER A 20 -4.00 20.12 -0.60
CA SER A 20 -3.68 18.71 -0.85
C SER A 20 -2.65 18.56 -1.99
N LYS A 21 -1.61 17.74 -1.79
CA LYS A 21 -0.76 17.18 -2.86
C LYS A 21 -1.47 16.08 -3.67
N LEU A 22 -2.66 15.67 -3.26
CA LEU A 22 -3.52 14.73 -3.97
C LEU A 22 -4.68 15.44 -4.64
N LYS A 23 -5.03 14.97 -5.82
CA LYS A 23 -6.31 15.30 -6.44
C LYS A 23 -7.43 14.65 -5.64
N LEU A 24 -8.28 15.46 -5.00
CA LEU A 24 -9.39 14.98 -4.19
C LEU A 24 -10.67 14.97 -5.04
N PHE A 25 -11.42 13.87 -5.00
CA PHE A 25 -12.71 13.76 -5.67
C PHE A 25 -13.82 13.94 -4.66
N LEU A 26 -14.64 14.97 -4.84
CA LEU A 26 -15.87 15.12 -4.06
C LEU A 26 -16.97 14.21 -4.65
N PRO A 27 -17.86 13.66 -3.82
CA PRO A 27 -18.96 12.80 -4.29
C PRO A 27 -20.06 13.55 -5.07
N ILE A 28 -20.11 14.89 -5.04
CA ILE A 28 -21.19 15.71 -5.64
C ILE A 28 -20.67 16.77 -6.64
N ILE A 29 -19.39 17.15 -6.59
CA ILE A 29 -18.79 18.16 -7.46
C ILE A 29 -17.59 17.52 -8.18
N ASP A 30 -17.46 17.80 -9.48
CA ASP A 30 -16.30 17.42 -10.26
C ASP A 30 -14.99 17.84 -9.58
N ALA A 31 -13.99 16.97 -9.74
CA ALA A 31 -12.70 16.94 -9.05
C ALA A 31 -12.24 18.27 -8.43
N VAL A 32 -11.99 18.23 -7.12
CA VAL A 32 -11.34 19.30 -6.38
C VAL A 32 -9.83 19.12 -6.58
N GLY A 33 -9.28 19.94 -7.48
CA GLY A 33 -7.88 19.88 -7.92
C GLY A 33 -6.84 20.01 -6.80
N LEU A 34 -5.57 19.94 -7.18
CA LEU A 34 -4.46 20.28 -6.29
C LEU A 34 -4.65 21.73 -5.80
N SER A 35 -4.36 22.01 -4.51
CA SER A 35 -4.43 23.36 -3.90
C SER A 35 -5.82 24.03 -3.75
N THR A 36 -6.89 23.26 -3.66
CA THR A 36 -8.24 23.77 -3.39
C THR A 36 -8.57 23.97 -1.91
N GLN A 37 -8.99 25.18 -1.55
CA GLN A 37 -9.48 25.49 -0.20
C GLN A 37 -10.88 24.89 0.00
N ILE A 38 -11.01 23.94 0.95
CA ILE A 38 -12.30 23.33 1.33
C ILE A 38 -12.83 24.03 2.58
N ILE A 39 -13.66 25.06 2.41
CA ILE A 39 -14.31 25.79 3.51
C ILE A 39 -15.46 24.92 4.05
N SER A 40 -15.58 24.81 5.37
CA SER A 40 -16.70 24.09 5.99
C SER A 40 -17.28 24.86 7.16
N ASN A 41 -18.61 24.90 7.24
CA ASN A 41 -19.35 25.50 8.35
C ASN A 41 -19.67 24.46 9.45
N GLN A 42 -18.98 23.31 9.45
CA GLN A 42 -19.20 22.23 10.41
C GLN A 42 -18.20 22.31 11.58
N SER A 43 -18.51 21.62 12.69
CA SER A 43 -17.54 21.45 13.76
C SER A 43 -16.27 20.78 13.23
N LEU A 44 -15.12 21.23 13.73
CA LEU A 44 -13.79 20.75 13.32
C LEU A 44 -13.67 19.22 13.36
N THR A 45 -14.28 18.57 14.35
CA THR A 45 -14.35 17.10 14.47
C THR A 45 -15.08 16.43 13.31
N LYS A 46 -16.28 16.93 12.96
CA LYS A 46 -17.07 16.42 11.84
C LYS A 46 -16.38 16.69 10.50
N TRP A 47 -15.68 17.81 10.39
CA TRP A 47 -14.89 18.13 9.22
C TRP A 47 -13.75 17.13 9.00
N PHE A 48 -12.96 16.82 10.05
CA PHE A 48 -11.89 15.82 9.94
C PHE A 48 -12.40 14.42 9.58
N GLN A 49 -13.53 14.00 10.17
CA GLN A 49 -14.16 12.71 9.82
C GLN A 49 -14.62 12.68 8.35
N SER A 50 -15.17 13.80 7.86
CA SER A 50 -15.60 13.92 6.47
C SER A 50 -14.41 13.91 5.52
N LEU A 51 -13.33 14.60 5.88
CA LEU A 51 -12.08 14.62 5.12
C LEU A 51 -11.46 13.22 5.01
N GLU A 52 -11.41 12.46 6.10
CA GLU A 52 -10.90 11.09 6.09
C GLU A 52 -11.66 10.21 5.10
N LYS A 53 -13.00 10.26 5.14
CA LYS A 53 -13.86 9.54 4.19
C LYS A 53 -13.63 9.99 2.75
N LEU A 54 -13.46 11.29 2.51
CA LEU A 54 -13.18 11.85 1.20
C LEU A 54 -11.83 11.37 0.64
N ILE A 55 -10.78 11.30 1.46
CA ILE A 55 -9.47 10.80 1.04
C ILE A 55 -9.57 9.32 0.64
N LYS A 56 -10.20 8.49 1.48
CA LYS A 56 -10.43 7.07 1.20
C LYS A 56 -11.20 6.87 -0.11
N TYR A 57 -12.30 7.60 -0.28
CA TYR A 57 -13.10 7.58 -1.50
C TYR A 57 -12.31 8.02 -2.75
N SER A 58 -11.55 9.12 -2.64
CA SER A 58 -10.75 9.65 -3.74
C SER A 58 -9.69 8.67 -4.20
N LEU A 59 -9.00 8.02 -3.26
CA LEU A 59 -7.99 7.00 -3.57
C LEU A 59 -8.62 5.77 -4.23
N ALA A 60 -9.74 5.27 -3.70
CA ALA A 60 -10.46 4.17 -4.33
C ALA A 60 -10.86 4.51 -5.77
N LYS A 61 -11.46 5.70 -5.99
CA LYS A 61 -11.85 6.16 -7.33
C LYS A 61 -10.67 6.26 -8.28
N LEU A 62 -9.54 6.82 -7.85
CA LEU A 62 -8.31 6.91 -8.65
C LEU A 62 -7.75 5.54 -9.02
N ILE A 63 -7.76 4.58 -8.08
CA ILE A 63 -7.31 3.20 -8.33
C ILE A 63 -8.19 2.53 -9.39
N PHE A 64 -9.51 2.59 -9.25
CA PHE A 64 -10.43 1.99 -10.22
C PHE A 64 -10.40 2.70 -11.57
N GLU A 65 -10.31 4.02 -11.61
CA GLU A 65 -10.17 4.77 -12.87
C GLU A 65 -8.89 4.37 -13.63
N LEU A 66 -7.76 4.23 -12.91
CA LEU A 66 -6.50 3.78 -13.53
C LEU A 66 -6.56 2.31 -13.95
N LEU A 67 -7.20 1.44 -13.14
CA LEU A 67 -7.42 0.03 -13.49
C LEU A 67 -8.25 -0.11 -14.76
N ASP A 68 -9.38 0.58 -14.86
CA ASP A 68 -10.29 0.48 -16.02
C ASP A 68 -9.62 0.99 -17.29
N LYS A 69 -8.89 2.11 -17.22
CA LYS A 69 -8.07 2.63 -18.33
C LYS A 69 -7.06 1.57 -18.79
N LYS A 70 -6.41 0.91 -17.84
CA LYS A 70 -5.38 -0.10 -18.12
C LYS A 70 -5.98 -1.40 -18.65
N VAL A 71 -7.07 -1.90 -18.10
CA VAL A 71 -7.69 -3.17 -18.57
C VAL A 71 -8.20 -3.06 -20.01
N ASN A 72 -8.64 -1.87 -20.44
CA ASN A 72 -9.14 -1.63 -21.80
C ASN A 72 -8.02 -1.47 -22.85
N GLU A 73 -6.82 -1.07 -22.44
CA GLU A 73 -5.63 -1.26 -23.28
C GLU A 73 -5.25 -2.75 -23.28
N GLN A 74 -4.58 -3.28 -24.30
CA GLN A 74 -4.20 -4.70 -24.29
C GLN A 74 -3.35 -5.00 -23.05
N LEU A 75 -3.85 -5.83 -22.11
CA LEU A 75 -3.28 -6.12 -20.78
C LEU A 75 -1.75 -6.33 -20.75
N THR A 76 -1.20 -6.88 -21.83
CA THR A 76 0.23 -7.17 -21.97
C THR A 76 1.07 -5.97 -22.41
N GLU A 77 0.49 -4.91 -22.96
CA GLU A 77 1.23 -3.69 -23.31
C GLU A 77 1.35 -2.72 -22.13
N ILE A 78 0.42 -2.76 -21.16
CA ILE A 78 0.37 -1.80 -20.04
C ILE A 78 1.49 -1.97 -19.02
N LEU A 79 1.72 -3.19 -18.51
CA LEU A 79 2.84 -3.42 -17.59
C LEU A 79 4.17 -3.07 -18.27
N PHE A 80 4.21 -3.18 -19.60
CA PHE A 80 5.45 -3.16 -20.39
C PHE A 80 5.63 -1.90 -21.26
N LYS A 81 4.76 -0.89 -21.16
CA LYS A 81 4.99 0.40 -21.83
C LYS A 81 6.27 1.02 -21.27
N LYS A 82 7.17 1.42 -22.19
CA LYS A 82 8.57 1.80 -21.93
C LYS A 82 8.75 2.95 -20.94
N THR A 83 7.71 3.72 -20.64
CA THR A 83 7.81 4.94 -19.86
C THR A 83 6.51 5.25 -19.12
N LEU A 84 6.40 4.80 -17.87
CA LEU A 84 5.53 5.45 -16.86
C LEU A 84 5.81 6.97 -16.74
N ILE A 85 6.95 7.42 -17.30
CA ILE A 85 7.56 8.74 -17.17
C ILE A 85 7.09 9.73 -18.26
N ASN A 86 6.61 9.26 -19.41
CA ASN A 86 6.36 10.12 -20.59
C ASN A 86 4.89 10.29 -20.97
N SER A 87 3.95 9.72 -20.23
CA SER A 87 2.52 9.84 -20.55
C SER A 87 1.72 10.47 -19.40
N LYS A 88 0.45 10.76 -19.65
CA LYS A 88 -0.56 11.42 -18.77
C LYS A 88 -0.74 10.77 -17.37
N GLU A 89 0.08 9.77 -17.02
CA GLU A 89 0.12 9.08 -15.73
C GLU A 89 0.82 9.86 -14.60
N LYS A 90 1.53 10.97 -14.89
CA LYS A 90 2.07 11.89 -13.87
C LYS A 90 0.99 12.50 -12.97
N ASP A 91 -0.27 12.43 -13.39
CA ASP A 91 -1.40 13.00 -12.66
C ASP A 91 -1.89 12.09 -11.52
N TYR A 92 -1.38 10.85 -11.41
CA TYR A 92 -1.75 9.91 -10.36
C TYR A 92 -0.74 9.87 -9.21
N PRO A 93 -1.19 9.74 -7.94
CA PRO A 93 -0.29 9.52 -6.82
C PRO A 93 0.51 8.23 -6.97
N LEU A 94 1.77 8.22 -6.52
CA LEU A 94 2.65 7.06 -6.64
C LEU A 94 2.06 5.81 -5.97
N GLN A 95 1.38 5.96 -4.83
CA GLN A 95 0.67 4.87 -4.15
C GLN A 95 -0.35 4.18 -5.08
N VAL A 96 -1.15 4.97 -5.80
CA VAL A 96 -2.16 4.46 -6.75
C VAL A 96 -1.47 3.67 -7.86
N ILE A 97 -0.41 4.21 -8.44
CA ILE A 97 0.35 3.56 -9.52
C ILE A 97 0.90 2.20 -9.06
N LEU A 98 1.52 2.15 -7.87
CA LEU A 98 2.11 0.93 -7.31
C LEU A 98 1.07 -0.17 -7.11
N ILE A 99 -0.07 0.15 -6.47
CA ILE A 99 -1.14 -0.81 -6.21
C ILE A 99 -1.74 -1.33 -7.51
N VAL A 100 -2.00 -0.45 -8.46
CA VAL A 100 -2.59 -0.81 -9.75
C VAL A 100 -1.65 -1.71 -10.55
N GLU A 101 -0.34 -1.40 -10.59
CA GLU A 101 0.66 -2.29 -11.20
C GLU A 101 0.69 -3.66 -10.53
N HIS A 102 0.60 -3.73 -9.20
CA HIS A 102 0.61 -5.00 -8.47
C HIS A 102 -0.65 -5.83 -8.72
N ILE A 103 -1.83 -5.22 -8.68
CA ILE A 103 -3.10 -5.87 -9.04
C ILE A 103 -3.01 -6.45 -10.45
N LEU A 104 -2.58 -5.65 -11.44
CA LEU A 104 -2.46 -6.09 -12.82
C LEU A 104 -1.44 -7.22 -12.97
N PHE A 105 -0.31 -7.14 -12.27
CA PHE A 105 0.69 -8.19 -12.24
C PHE A 105 0.09 -9.51 -11.72
N SER A 106 -0.63 -9.49 -10.58
CA SER A 106 -1.31 -10.66 -10.03
C SER A 106 -2.35 -11.24 -11.01
N LEU A 107 -3.21 -10.40 -11.60
CA LEU A 107 -4.25 -10.84 -12.54
C LEU A 107 -3.67 -11.45 -13.83
N ILE A 108 -2.63 -10.84 -14.38
CA ILE A 108 -1.98 -11.35 -15.60
C ILE A 108 -1.28 -12.67 -15.28
N LEU A 109 -0.54 -12.74 -14.17
CA LEU A 109 0.16 -13.95 -13.78
C LEU A 109 -0.82 -15.11 -13.52
N GLU A 110 -1.93 -14.87 -12.83
CA GLU A 110 -2.99 -15.87 -12.61
C GLU A 110 -3.53 -16.44 -13.93
N LYS A 111 -3.85 -15.56 -14.90
CA LYS A 111 -4.34 -15.98 -16.23
C LYS A 111 -3.34 -16.85 -16.98
N GLN A 112 -2.04 -16.58 -16.84
CA GLN A 112 -0.98 -17.30 -17.54
C GLN A 112 -0.66 -18.63 -16.88
N ILE A 113 -0.75 -18.70 -15.55
CA ILE A 113 -0.67 -19.96 -14.79
C ILE A 113 -1.82 -20.89 -15.20
N LYS A 114 -3.07 -20.38 -15.29
CA LYS A 114 -4.22 -21.16 -15.79
C LYS A 114 -4.01 -21.69 -17.22
N LYS A 115 -3.31 -20.95 -18.07
CA LYS A 115 -3.00 -21.35 -19.46
C LYS A 115 -1.73 -22.21 -19.59
N GLN A 116 -0.99 -22.45 -18.50
CA GLN A 116 0.27 -23.19 -18.46
C GLN A 116 1.35 -22.66 -19.44
N THR A 117 1.37 -21.35 -19.68
CA THR A 117 2.25 -20.71 -20.67
C THR A 117 3.59 -20.25 -20.07
N LYS A 118 4.51 -21.19 -19.76
CA LYS A 118 5.86 -20.86 -19.23
C LYS A 118 6.64 -19.88 -20.12
N LEU A 119 6.49 -19.96 -21.44
CA LEU A 119 7.09 -19.02 -22.40
C LEU A 119 6.64 -17.58 -22.18
N PHE A 120 5.38 -17.35 -21.83
CA PHE A 120 4.86 -16.01 -21.57
C PHE A 120 5.45 -15.42 -20.29
N ILE A 121 5.59 -16.24 -19.24
CA ILE A 121 6.22 -15.84 -17.97
C ILE A 121 7.68 -15.42 -18.22
N ARG A 122 8.42 -16.17 -19.04
CA ARG A 122 9.78 -15.79 -19.48
C ARG A 122 9.80 -14.46 -20.23
N ASN A 123 8.90 -14.28 -21.19
CA ASN A 123 8.80 -13.02 -21.93
C ASN A 123 8.43 -11.82 -21.03
N MET A 124 7.58 -12.02 -20.02
CA MET A 124 7.29 -10.99 -19.03
C MET A 124 8.55 -10.62 -18.25
N LYS A 125 9.33 -11.61 -17.80
CA LYS A 125 10.58 -11.37 -17.05
C LYS A 125 11.54 -10.49 -17.87
N PHE A 126 11.81 -10.85 -19.12
CA PHE A 126 12.68 -10.06 -20.00
C PHE A 126 12.20 -8.62 -20.16
N LYS A 127 10.90 -8.41 -20.34
CA LYS A 127 10.34 -7.05 -20.46
C LYS A 127 10.49 -6.23 -19.19
N ILE A 128 10.33 -6.83 -17.99
CA ILE A 128 10.56 -6.14 -16.72
C ILE A 128 12.05 -5.78 -16.58
N GLU A 129 12.95 -6.67 -16.96
CA GLU A 129 14.40 -6.41 -16.91
C GLU A 129 14.82 -5.27 -17.84
N ASP A 130 14.30 -5.21 -19.07
CA ASP A 130 14.54 -4.11 -19.99
C ASP A 130 14.06 -2.76 -19.43
N GLN A 131 12.89 -2.74 -18.80
CA GLN A 131 12.36 -1.54 -18.16
C GLN A 131 13.19 -1.13 -16.94
N LEU A 132 13.60 -2.08 -16.11
CA LEU A 132 14.48 -1.81 -14.96
C LEU A 132 15.79 -1.18 -15.43
N ASN A 133 16.38 -1.71 -16.51
CA ASN A 133 17.59 -1.14 -17.10
C ASN A 133 17.38 0.30 -17.59
N ALA A 134 16.21 0.61 -18.17
CA ALA A 134 15.87 1.98 -18.58
C ALA A 134 15.67 2.93 -17.38
N LEU A 135 14.99 2.47 -16.32
CA LEU A 135 14.75 3.24 -15.10
C LEU A 135 16.05 3.55 -14.35
N ILE A 136 16.93 2.55 -14.21
CA ILE A 136 18.22 2.68 -13.53
C ILE A 136 19.13 3.68 -14.26
N LYS A 137 19.13 3.67 -15.59
CA LYS A 137 19.91 4.62 -16.41
C LYS A 137 19.46 6.06 -16.22
N ASN A 138 18.16 6.30 -16.01
CA ASN A 138 17.60 7.65 -15.93
C ASN A 138 17.70 8.29 -14.52
N ARG A 139 18.16 7.58 -13.48
CA ARG A 139 18.48 8.08 -12.11
C ARG A 139 17.55 9.17 -11.55
N ILE A 140 16.24 9.04 -11.69
CA ILE A 140 15.29 9.96 -11.06
C ILE A 140 15.02 9.46 -9.63
N LYS A 141 15.53 10.17 -8.61
CA LYS A 141 15.35 9.85 -7.18
C LYS A 141 13.90 9.57 -6.77
N GLN A 142 12.92 10.11 -7.50
CA GLN A 142 11.47 9.94 -7.26
C GLN A 142 10.90 8.58 -7.72
N GLN A 143 11.72 7.64 -8.21
CA GLN A 143 11.22 6.37 -8.79
C GLN A 143 11.73 5.11 -8.09
N ASN A 144 12.42 5.25 -6.96
CA ASN A 144 12.99 4.10 -6.25
C ASN A 144 11.92 3.07 -5.84
N CYS A 145 10.72 3.49 -5.43
CA CYS A 145 9.63 2.57 -5.08
C CYS A 145 9.17 1.71 -6.27
N LEU A 146 9.08 2.31 -7.47
CA LEU A 146 8.75 1.58 -8.71
C LEU A 146 9.84 0.58 -9.08
N ILE A 147 11.11 0.98 -8.92
CA ILE A 147 12.25 0.09 -9.15
C ILE A 147 12.20 -1.11 -8.19
N ILE A 148 11.99 -0.86 -6.89
CA ILE A 148 11.90 -1.91 -5.88
C ILE A 148 10.75 -2.88 -6.19
N GLN A 149 9.56 -2.37 -6.52
CA GLN A 149 8.42 -3.22 -6.87
C GLN A 149 8.67 -4.05 -8.13
N ARG A 150 9.29 -3.47 -9.17
CA ARG A 150 9.61 -4.20 -10.41
C ARG A 150 10.71 -5.24 -10.21
N LEU A 151 11.70 -4.96 -9.35
CA LEU A 151 12.67 -5.97 -8.92
C LEU A 151 11.97 -7.14 -8.22
N TYR A 152 11.03 -6.84 -7.33
CA TYR A 152 10.21 -7.86 -6.67
C TYR A 152 9.45 -8.73 -7.69
N PHE A 153 8.79 -8.12 -8.69
CA PHE A 153 8.11 -8.88 -9.74
C PHE A 153 9.06 -9.75 -10.58
N ARG A 154 10.24 -9.24 -10.95
CA ARG A 154 11.28 -10.02 -11.65
C ARG A 154 11.69 -11.24 -10.83
N ASP A 155 11.87 -11.06 -9.52
CA ASP A 155 12.30 -12.13 -8.62
C ASP A 155 11.21 -13.20 -8.47
N ILE A 156 9.94 -12.81 -8.39
CA ILE A 156 8.81 -13.74 -8.46
C ILE A 156 8.84 -14.53 -9.76
N LEU A 157 8.93 -13.85 -10.90
CA LEU A 157 8.92 -14.53 -12.21
C LEU A 157 10.08 -15.50 -12.33
N SER A 158 11.27 -15.15 -11.82
CA SER A 158 12.44 -16.03 -11.78
C SER A 158 12.15 -17.30 -10.98
N LYS A 159 11.63 -17.15 -9.75
CA LYS A 159 11.21 -18.30 -8.92
C LYS A 159 10.20 -19.20 -9.64
N LEU A 160 9.22 -18.62 -10.34
CA LEU A 160 8.19 -19.38 -11.05
C LEU A 160 8.70 -20.09 -12.32
N ILE A 161 9.72 -19.55 -12.98
CA ILE A 161 10.33 -20.16 -14.18
C ILE A 161 11.18 -21.38 -13.83
N GLU A 162 11.82 -21.37 -12.66
CA GLU A 162 12.68 -22.46 -12.17
C GLU A 162 11.89 -23.72 -11.79
N ILE A 163 10.57 -23.62 -11.62
CA ILE A 163 9.72 -24.76 -11.27
C ILE A 163 9.59 -25.69 -12.49
N GLU A 164 10.11 -26.92 -12.35
CA GLU A 164 10.05 -27.95 -13.39
C GLU A 164 8.63 -28.51 -13.56
N ASN A 165 7.91 -28.71 -12.45
CA ASN A 165 6.54 -29.24 -12.40
C ASN A 165 5.49 -28.29 -13.00
N ASP A 166 4.27 -28.81 -13.18
CA ASP A 166 3.12 -28.02 -13.61
C ASP A 166 2.68 -27.05 -12.50
N LEU A 167 2.91 -25.77 -12.73
CA LEU A 167 2.49 -24.69 -11.84
C LEU A 167 0.96 -24.53 -11.94
N THR A 168 0.29 -24.63 -10.79
CA THR A 168 -1.17 -24.44 -10.67
C THR A 168 -1.46 -23.33 -9.66
N LEU A 169 -2.71 -22.89 -9.62
CA LEU A 169 -3.15 -21.91 -8.61
C LEU A 169 -3.22 -22.48 -7.19
N ASN A 170 -3.11 -23.80 -7.03
CA ASN A 170 -3.05 -24.44 -5.71
C ASN A 170 -1.61 -24.71 -5.28
N SER A 171 -0.62 -24.44 -6.16
CA SER A 171 0.79 -24.63 -5.86
C SER A 171 1.25 -23.63 -4.78
N TYR A 172 2.11 -24.09 -3.88
CA TYR A 172 2.65 -23.28 -2.79
C TYR A 172 3.31 -22.00 -3.31
N GLU A 173 3.98 -22.06 -4.44
CA GLU A 173 4.71 -20.96 -5.06
C GLU A 173 3.78 -19.84 -5.54
N TRP A 174 2.54 -20.16 -5.91
CA TRP A 174 1.51 -19.15 -6.19
C TRP A 174 0.84 -18.65 -4.92
N LEU A 175 0.51 -19.55 -3.99
CA LEU A 175 -0.19 -19.21 -2.75
C LEU A 175 0.65 -18.32 -1.82
N SER A 176 1.96 -18.53 -1.80
CA SER A 176 2.90 -17.78 -0.94
C SER A 176 3.15 -16.33 -1.38
N LEU A 177 2.82 -15.98 -2.62
CA LEU A 177 3.00 -14.62 -3.14
C LEU A 177 2.09 -13.62 -2.43
N ILE A 178 2.63 -12.42 -2.22
CA ILE A 178 1.85 -11.25 -1.85
C ILE A 178 1.07 -10.78 -3.08
N LYS A 179 -0.26 -10.78 -2.99
CA LYS A 179 -1.16 -10.45 -4.10
C LYS A 179 -2.21 -9.45 -3.66
N TYR A 180 -2.81 -8.79 -4.65
CA TYR A 180 -4.04 -8.03 -4.45
C TYR A 180 -5.16 -8.64 -5.28
N GLU A 181 -6.27 -8.94 -4.63
CA GLU A 181 -7.48 -9.48 -5.27
C GLU A 181 -8.58 -8.41 -5.25
N ILE A 182 -9.36 -8.34 -6.33
CA ILE A 182 -10.55 -7.49 -6.41
C ILE A 182 -11.78 -8.37 -6.25
N ASP A 183 -12.55 -8.16 -5.19
CA ASP A 183 -13.84 -8.79 -5.01
C ASP A 183 -14.93 -8.01 -5.77
N GLN A 184 -15.28 -8.51 -6.95
CA GLN A 184 -16.32 -7.92 -7.80
C GLN A 184 -17.73 -8.08 -7.21
N ASN A 185 -17.93 -9.06 -6.33
CA ASN A 185 -19.24 -9.40 -5.76
C ASN A 185 -19.49 -8.72 -4.42
N SER A 186 -18.49 -8.03 -3.87
CA SER A 186 -18.63 -7.34 -2.60
C SER A 186 -19.69 -6.24 -2.70
N ARG A 187 -20.63 -6.25 -1.74
CA ARG A 187 -21.61 -5.19 -1.52
C ARG A 187 -21.02 -3.99 -0.78
N THR A 188 -19.79 -4.10 -0.29
CA THR A 188 -19.09 -3.01 0.41
C THR A 188 -18.33 -2.14 -0.59
N GLU A 189 -18.08 -0.89 -0.21
CA GLU A 189 -17.26 0.05 -1.00
C GLU A 189 -15.79 -0.42 -1.11
N ASN A 190 -15.34 -1.29 -0.20
CA ASN A 190 -13.98 -1.80 -0.15
C ASN A 190 -13.85 -3.14 -0.88
N LYS A 191 -13.46 -3.07 -2.15
CA LYS A 191 -13.36 -4.24 -3.05
C LYS A 191 -11.95 -4.83 -3.16
N ILE A 192 -10.92 -4.21 -2.56
CA ILE A 192 -9.53 -4.65 -2.74
C ILE A 192 -9.05 -5.36 -1.47
N HIS A 193 -8.45 -6.52 -1.64
CA HIS A 193 -7.88 -7.31 -0.55
C HIS A 193 -6.40 -7.55 -0.78
N PHE A 194 -5.60 -7.33 0.27
CA PHE A 194 -4.27 -7.91 0.40
C PHE A 194 -4.43 -9.41 0.68
N VAL A 195 -3.76 -10.26 -0.09
CA VAL A 195 -3.89 -11.71 -0.02
C VAL A 195 -2.53 -12.38 0.03
N GLN A 196 -2.36 -13.29 0.99
CA GLN A 196 -1.24 -14.20 1.09
C GLN A 196 -1.72 -15.54 1.66
N PHE A 197 -1.47 -16.64 0.96
CA PHE A 197 -2.13 -17.93 1.20
C PHE A 197 -3.65 -17.79 1.30
N SER A 198 -4.26 -18.28 2.39
CA SER A 198 -5.69 -18.17 2.68
C SER A 198 -6.06 -16.88 3.43
N ASN A 199 -5.07 -16.06 3.82
CA ASN A 199 -5.32 -14.87 4.60
C ASN A 199 -5.71 -13.71 3.68
N ARG A 200 -6.75 -12.98 4.07
CA ARG A 200 -7.28 -11.84 3.32
C ARG A 200 -7.49 -10.66 4.27
N ILE A 201 -6.88 -9.53 3.95
CA ILE A 201 -7.01 -8.28 4.71
C ILE A 201 -7.55 -7.21 3.76
N HIS A 202 -8.56 -6.45 4.20
CA HIS A 202 -9.08 -5.33 3.42
C HIS A 202 -8.01 -4.25 3.23
N TYR A 203 -7.93 -3.70 2.01
CA TYR A 203 -7.09 -2.54 1.74
C TYR A 203 -7.77 -1.28 2.29
N ASN A 204 -7.17 -0.58 3.25
CA ASN A 204 -7.87 0.47 4.01
C ASN A 204 -7.95 1.84 3.32
N PHE A 205 -7.34 2.00 2.14
CA PHE A 205 -7.35 3.24 1.35
C PHE A 205 -6.87 4.48 2.12
N GLU A 206 -6.02 4.31 3.13
CA GLU A 206 -5.38 5.45 3.77
C GLU A 206 -4.27 5.98 2.88
N PHE A 207 -4.16 7.30 2.79
CA PHE A 207 -3.11 7.91 1.99
C PHE A 207 -1.76 7.76 2.69
N ILE A 208 -0.83 7.11 2.00
CA ILE A 208 0.50 6.84 2.49
C ILE A 208 1.49 7.19 1.40
N GLU A 209 2.39 8.13 1.69
CA GLU A 209 3.46 8.47 0.75
C GLU A 209 4.44 7.27 0.66
N PRO A 210 4.62 6.67 -0.53
CA PRO A 210 5.48 5.48 -0.65
C PRO A 210 6.93 5.83 -0.32
N SER A 211 7.45 5.26 0.76
CA SER A 211 8.85 5.42 1.17
C SER A 211 9.74 4.38 0.50
N SER A 212 10.81 4.80 -0.18
CA SER A 212 11.71 3.90 -0.92
C SER A 212 12.71 3.13 -0.05
N THR A 213 12.38 2.89 1.21
CA THR A 213 13.37 2.48 2.22
C THR A 213 13.49 0.97 2.37
N PHE A 214 12.53 0.17 1.89
CA PHE A 214 12.50 -1.27 2.20
C PHE A 214 12.31 -2.16 0.98
N ILE A 215 13.18 -3.18 0.87
CA ILE A 215 13.15 -4.22 -0.15
C ILE A 215 12.51 -5.45 0.47
N ILE A 216 11.50 -6.02 -0.19
CA ILE A 216 10.84 -7.26 0.24
C ILE A 216 11.78 -8.43 -0.06
N SER A 217 12.53 -8.86 0.95
CA SER A 217 13.41 -10.04 0.86
C SER A 217 12.66 -11.33 1.21
N PRO A 218 13.16 -12.52 0.84
CA PRO A 218 12.53 -13.79 1.22
C PRO A 218 12.35 -13.97 2.74
N MET A 219 13.26 -13.40 3.55
CA MET A 219 13.12 -13.42 5.00
C MET A 219 11.98 -12.50 5.46
N MET A 220 11.85 -11.31 4.84
CA MET A 220 10.73 -10.41 5.11
C MET A 220 9.39 -11.00 4.69
N GLU A 221 9.29 -11.68 3.53
CA GLU A 221 8.06 -12.34 3.07
C GLU A 221 7.51 -13.34 4.10
N ARG A 222 8.40 -14.12 4.72
CA ARG A 222 8.02 -15.09 5.77
C ARG A 222 7.47 -14.38 7.01
N THR A 223 8.12 -13.32 7.45
CA THR A 223 7.66 -12.53 8.60
C THR A 223 6.34 -11.82 8.30
N LEU A 224 6.18 -11.27 7.09
CA LEU A 224 4.92 -10.67 6.62
C LEU A 224 3.78 -11.70 6.64
N PHE A 225 4.03 -12.94 6.20
CA PHE A 225 3.04 -14.01 6.25
C PHE A 225 2.59 -14.30 7.70
N GLN A 226 3.54 -14.47 8.62
CA GLN A 226 3.24 -14.76 10.02
C GLN A 226 2.44 -13.62 10.67
N LEU A 227 2.81 -12.36 10.39
CA LEU A 227 2.08 -11.20 10.87
C LEU A 227 0.67 -11.14 10.27
N THR A 228 0.53 -11.39 8.97
CA THR A 228 -0.77 -11.45 8.28
C THR A 228 -1.67 -12.51 8.91
N GLN A 229 -1.11 -13.70 9.21
CA GLN A 229 -1.82 -14.79 9.87
C GLN A 229 -2.27 -14.41 11.29
N ALA A 230 -1.39 -13.75 12.06
CA ALA A 230 -1.74 -13.27 13.40
C ALA A 230 -2.91 -12.27 13.35
N ILE A 231 -2.84 -11.30 12.44
CA ILE A 231 -3.89 -10.27 12.27
C ILE A 231 -5.22 -10.91 11.86
N CYS A 232 -5.21 -11.84 10.90
CA CYS A 232 -6.41 -12.56 10.48
C CYS A 232 -7.01 -13.44 11.59
N ALA A 233 -6.19 -13.84 12.57
CA ALA A 233 -6.64 -14.56 13.76
C ALA A 233 -7.00 -13.62 14.95
N TYR A 234 -7.10 -12.31 14.71
CA TYR A 234 -7.35 -11.28 15.73
C TYR A 234 -6.32 -11.30 16.88
N ARG A 235 -5.05 -11.57 16.56
CA ARG A 235 -3.92 -11.58 17.50
C ARG A 235 -2.94 -10.46 17.21
N ILE A 236 -2.19 -10.07 18.24
CA ILE A 236 -1.08 -9.12 18.13
C ILE A 236 0.11 -9.83 17.48
N GLY A 237 0.68 -9.19 16.45
CA GLY A 237 1.93 -9.64 15.84
C GLY A 237 3.14 -9.06 16.57
N VAL A 238 4.05 -9.92 17.04
CA VAL A 238 5.30 -9.50 17.69
C VAL A 238 6.48 -10.00 16.86
N VAL A 239 7.40 -9.10 16.49
CA VAL A 239 8.62 -9.44 15.76
C VAL A 239 9.81 -9.37 16.69
N HIS A 240 10.32 -10.54 17.09
CA HIS A 240 11.55 -10.67 17.87
C HIS A 240 12.76 -10.85 16.94
N ALA A 241 13.60 -9.82 16.85
CA ALA A 241 14.89 -9.86 16.18
C ALA A 241 15.83 -8.82 16.81
N PRO A 242 17.16 -8.92 16.63
CA PRO A 242 18.07 -7.87 17.08
C PRO A 242 17.74 -6.54 16.40
N SER A 243 18.05 -5.41 17.06
CA SER A 243 17.66 -4.07 16.61
C SER A 243 18.01 -3.78 15.12
N GLN A 244 19.12 -4.34 14.65
CA GLN A 244 19.68 -4.16 13.31
C GLN A 244 18.89 -4.85 12.18
N TYR A 245 17.95 -5.75 12.50
CA TYR A 245 17.23 -6.57 11.50
C TYR A 245 15.90 -5.97 11.05
N GLY A 246 15.70 -4.66 11.25
CA GLY A 246 14.56 -3.94 10.67
C GLY A 246 13.19 -4.38 11.19
N ARG A 247 13.06 -4.74 12.48
CA ARG A 247 11.78 -5.17 13.09
C ARG A 247 10.61 -4.23 12.78
N SER A 248 10.82 -2.94 13.05
CA SER A 248 9.84 -1.89 12.82
C SER A 248 9.52 -1.71 11.35
N ALA A 249 10.52 -1.89 10.48
CA ALA A 249 10.36 -1.77 9.05
C ALA A 249 9.40 -2.83 8.51
N VAL A 250 9.52 -4.08 8.94
CA VAL A 250 8.63 -5.17 8.47
C VAL A 250 7.16 -4.87 8.81
N ILE A 251 6.88 -4.40 10.03
CA ILE A 251 5.52 -4.06 10.47
C ILE A 251 4.96 -2.86 9.69
N GLN A 252 5.79 -1.83 9.47
CA GLN A 252 5.42 -0.68 8.66
C GLN A 252 5.17 -1.07 7.19
N THR A 253 5.99 -1.96 6.61
CA THR A 253 5.79 -2.49 5.27
C THR A 253 4.46 -3.24 5.17
N LEU A 254 4.10 -4.07 6.15
CA LEU A 254 2.80 -4.76 6.14
C LEU A 254 1.63 -3.78 6.15
N ALA A 255 1.70 -2.75 7.00
CA ALA A 255 0.66 -1.72 7.07
C ALA A 255 0.52 -0.98 5.73
N GLN A 256 1.65 -0.60 5.12
CA GLN A 256 1.69 0.02 3.80
C GLN A 256 1.05 -0.87 2.72
N LEU A 257 1.37 -2.17 2.71
CA LEU A 257 0.76 -3.14 1.81
C LEU A 257 -0.76 -3.27 2.05
N CYS A 258 -1.22 -3.14 3.29
CA CYS A 258 -2.66 -3.14 3.61
C CYS A 258 -3.32 -1.76 3.42
N GLY A 259 -2.61 -0.75 2.91
CA GLY A 259 -3.14 0.60 2.75
C GLY A 259 -3.57 1.24 4.07
N SER A 260 -2.92 0.86 5.16
CA SER A 260 -3.19 1.30 6.52
C SER A 260 -2.03 2.13 7.03
N ASN A 261 -2.33 3.30 7.58
CA ASN A 261 -1.35 4.10 8.29
C ASN A 261 -1.01 3.41 9.62
N CYS A 262 0.29 3.37 9.94
CA CYS A 262 0.81 2.73 11.14
C CYS A 262 1.48 3.76 12.03
N ILE A 263 0.84 4.06 13.16
CA ILE A 263 1.32 5.03 14.14
C ILE A 263 2.39 4.32 14.98
N SER A 264 3.61 4.86 15.02
CA SER A 264 4.67 4.29 15.85
C SER A 264 4.82 5.05 17.16
N LEU A 265 4.72 4.35 18.29
CA LEU A 265 5.06 4.86 19.61
C LEU A 265 6.42 4.32 20.02
N LEU A 266 7.35 5.22 20.37
CA LEU A 266 8.63 4.83 20.95
C LEU A 266 8.46 4.65 22.45
N CYS A 267 8.54 3.41 22.92
CA CYS A 267 8.48 3.11 24.34
C CYS A 267 9.84 3.40 24.98
N ASN A 268 9.82 4.06 26.13
CA ASN A 268 11.00 4.31 26.95
C ASN A 268 10.63 4.19 28.44
N SER A 269 11.62 4.24 29.32
CA SER A 269 11.41 4.12 30.76
C SER A 269 10.60 5.27 31.38
N SER A 270 10.45 6.40 30.67
CA SER A 270 9.62 7.53 31.08
C SER A 270 8.19 7.50 30.53
N THR A 271 7.85 6.49 29.72
CA THR A 271 6.49 6.31 29.20
C THR A 271 5.58 5.93 30.36
N SER A 272 4.62 6.78 30.68
CA SER A 272 3.68 6.57 31.80
C SER A 272 2.46 5.74 31.38
N VAL A 273 1.83 5.06 32.35
CA VAL A 273 0.58 4.30 32.12
C VAL A 273 -0.49 5.17 31.47
N ASN A 274 -0.70 6.39 31.99
CA ASN A 274 -1.69 7.34 31.46
C ASN A 274 -1.43 7.68 29.98
N GLN A 275 -0.16 7.75 29.54
CA GLN A 275 0.16 7.99 28.13
C GLN A 275 -0.24 6.79 27.26
N ILE A 276 0.02 5.56 27.72
CA ILE A 276 -0.38 4.34 27.01
C ILE A 276 -1.90 4.21 26.98
N GLU A 277 -2.60 4.49 28.07
CA GLU A 277 -4.07 4.46 28.15
C GLU A 277 -4.70 5.44 27.17
N ASN A 278 -4.27 6.71 27.19
CA ASN A 278 -4.77 7.73 26.28
C ASN A 278 -4.49 7.35 24.81
N PHE A 279 -3.30 6.79 24.56
CA PHE A 279 -2.92 6.34 23.22
C PHE A 279 -3.78 5.15 22.77
N HIS A 280 -4.02 4.17 23.64
CA HIS A 280 -4.88 3.01 23.38
C HIS A 280 -6.33 3.42 23.12
N GLN A 281 -6.88 4.34 23.91
CA GLN A 281 -8.21 4.92 23.65
C GLN A 281 -8.28 5.55 22.26
N GLY A 282 -7.25 6.31 21.88
CA GLY A 282 -7.14 6.88 20.53
C GLY A 282 -7.14 5.81 19.43
N LEU A 283 -6.36 4.73 19.61
CA LEU A 283 -6.28 3.63 18.65
C LEU A 283 -7.61 2.90 18.44
N VAL A 284 -8.35 2.64 19.53
CA VAL A 284 -9.66 1.97 19.45
C VAL A 284 -10.65 2.84 18.68
N VAL A 285 -10.62 4.16 18.86
CA VAL A 285 -11.52 5.09 18.16
C VAL A 285 -11.11 5.27 16.70
N SER A 286 -9.81 5.39 16.40
CA SER A 286 -9.33 5.67 15.04
C SER A 286 -9.23 4.42 14.16
N HIS A 287 -9.28 3.22 14.74
CA HIS A 287 -9.09 1.95 14.04
C HIS A 287 -7.76 1.87 13.27
N SER A 288 -6.76 2.64 13.72
CA SER A 288 -5.44 2.72 13.07
C SER A 288 -4.52 1.61 13.55
N TRP A 289 -3.54 1.25 12.72
CA TRP A 289 -2.52 0.29 13.14
C TRP A 289 -1.52 0.98 14.07
N CYS A 290 -1.03 0.24 15.06
CA CYS A 290 -0.03 0.71 15.99
C CYS A 290 1.22 -0.17 15.96
N LEU A 291 2.38 0.48 16.01
CA LEU A 291 3.66 -0.13 16.28
C LEU A 291 4.25 0.42 17.58
N PHE A 292 4.31 -0.40 18.62
CA PHE A 292 5.10 -0.09 19.81
C PHE A 292 6.57 -0.50 19.58
N LYS A 293 7.47 0.48 19.54
CA LYS A 293 8.92 0.28 19.38
C LYS A 293 9.57 0.17 20.75
N ASP A 294 10.49 -0.77 20.87
CA ASP A 294 11.28 -1.00 22.09
C ASP A 294 10.43 -1.18 23.36
N ILE A 295 9.33 -1.93 23.24
CA ILE A 295 8.44 -2.31 24.35
C ILE A 295 9.23 -2.83 25.56
N GLN A 296 10.34 -3.54 25.32
CA GLN A 296 11.21 -4.05 26.37
C GLN A 296 11.85 -2.96 27.28
N GLN A 297 11.77 -1.68 26.91
CA GLN A 297 12.26 -0.55 27.70
C GLN A 297 11.21 0.04 28.66
N LEU A 298 9.97 -0.43 28.62
CA LEU A 298 8.95 -0.03 29.59
C LEU A 298 9.34 -0.51 30.99
N SER A 299 9.03 0.30 32.01
CA SER A 299 9.25 -0.11 33.39
C SER A 299 8.29 -1.23 33.79
N ILE A 300 8.78 -2.17 34.60
CA ILE A 300 7.98 -3.27 35.14
C ILE A 300 6.78 -2.70 35.90
N GLY A 301 5.56 -3.13 35.55
CA GLY A 301 4.31 -2.64 36.14
C GLY A 301 3.52 -1.66 35.27
N ILE A 302 4.08 -1.28 34.12
CA ILE A 302 3.38 -0.64 32.98
C ILE A 302 3.09 -1.71 31.93
#